data_AF-A0A656K217-F1
#
_entry.id   AF-A0A656K217-F1
#
_cell.length_a   1.000
_cell.length_b   1.000
_cell.length_c   1.000
_cell.angle_alpha   90.00
_cell.angle_beta   90.00
_cell.angle_gamma   90.00
#
_symmetry.space_group_name_H-M   'P 1'
#
loop_
_entity.id
_entity.type
_entity.pdbx_description
1 polymer ?
#
loop_
_entity_poly.entity_id
_entity_poly.type
_entity_poly.pdbx_seq_one_letter_code
_entity_poly.pdbx_strand_id
1 'polypeptide(L)'
;ALKKAFPGYPLRIDPNGNWSLETSIRMAQLLGDDLQYYEDPTPGLDGMSELHKRTGLPLATNMVVTDFDEFRRSVALNSVQIVLADHHYWGGLRDTQALAKMCDTFGLGVSMHSNSHLGISLMAMAHVAASVPNLDYACDTHYPWQEADEEVIKGGKLPIVDGCVSITRAPGLGLELDYDQLGKLNDQYHSCGIRQRDDVKQMQKYTPDWKAVKPRY
;
A
#
# COMPACT_ATOMS: atom_id res chain seq x y z
N ALA A 1 13.70 -17.29 4.26
CA ALA A 1 12.75 -18.35 4.71
C ALA A 1 11.52 -18.42 3.80
N LEU A 2 10.79 -17.31 3.58
CA LEU A 2 9.63 -17.27 2.67
C LEU A 2 9.96 -17.77 1.25
N LYS A 3 11.04 -17.30 0.61
CA LYS A 3 11.50 -17.80 -0.72
C LYS A 3 11.67 -19.33 -0.77
N LYS A 4 12.13 -19.93 0.33
CA LYS A 4 12.30 -21.39 0.44
C LYS A 4 10.96 -22.11 0.60
N ALA A 5 10.03 -21.55 1.37
CA ALA A 5 8.72 -22.15 1.63
C ALA A 5 7.76 -21.97 0.43
N PHE A 6 7.90 -20.88 -0.32
CA PHE A 6 7.03 -20.48 -1.42
C PHE A 6 7.86 -20.16 -2.68
N PRO A 7 8.52 -21.16 -3.27
CA PRO A 7 9.34 -20.94 -4.46
C PRO A 7 8.49 -20.42 -5.63
N GLY A 8 9.01 -19.43 -6.36
CA GLY A 8 8.32 -18.82 -7.51
C GLY A 8 7.30 -17.74 -7.18
N TYR A 9 6.95 -17.55 -5.89
CA TYR A 9 6.12 -16.41 -5.48
C TYR A 9 6.96 -15.13 -5.45
N PRO A 10 6.52 -14.04 -6.13
CA PRO A 10 7.18 -12.75 -6.00
C PRO A 10 7.13 -12.25 -4.55
N LEU A 11 8.28 -11.86 -4.01
CA LEU A 11 8.39 -11.35 -2.64
C LEU A 11 8.72 -9.86 -2.67
N ARG A 12 8.14 -9.11 -1.73
CA ARG A 12 8.31 -7.66 -1.58
C ARG A 12 8.47 -7.35 -0.10
N ILE A 13 9.06 -6.20 0.21
CA ILE A 13 9.15 -5.68 1.57
C ILE A 13 8.86 -4.19 1.57
N ASP A 14 8.33 -3.72 2.69
CA ASP A 14 8.13 -2.29 3.00
C ASP A 14 8.69 -2.00 4.40
N PRO A 15 9.91 -1.45 4.50
CA PRO A 15 10.47 -0.98 5.78
C PRO A 15 9.96 0.40 6.20
N ASN A 16 9.07 1.05 5.42
CA ASN A 16 8.53 2.40 5.64
C ASN A 16 9.60 3.46 5.91
N GLY A 17 10.67 3.48 5.13
CA GLY A 17 11.79 4.41 5.21
C GLY A 17 12.59 4.27 6.50
N ASN A 18 12.52 3.12 7.17
CA ASN A 18 13.11 2.95 8.49
C ASN A 18 14.55 2.45 8.47
N TRP A 19 15.14 2.24 7.29
CA TRP A 19 16.56 1.98 7.12
C TRP A 19 17.29 3.22 6.61
N SER A 20 18.47 3.47 7.13
CA SER A 20 19.46 4.37 6.53
C SER A 20 19.87 3.85 5.14
N LEU A 21 20.46 4.72 4.33
CA LEU A 21 20.97 4.36 3.01
C LEU A 21 21.97 3.19 3.09
N GLU A 22 22.92 3.27 4.03
CA GLU A 22 23.93 2.22 4.21
C GLU A 22 23.35 0.90 4.70
N THR A 23 22.34 0.93 5.59
CA THR A 23 21.61 -0.29 5.96
C THR A 23 20.85 -0.87 4.76
N SER A 24 20.23 -0.03 3.94
CA SER A 24 19.52 -0.48 2.72
C SER A 24 20.47 -1.16 1.74
N ILE A 25 21.66 -0.61 1.50
CA ILE A 25 22.70 -1.20 0.64
C ILE A 25 23.17 -2.55 1.20
N ARG A 26 23.44 -2.64 2.52
CA ARG A 26 23.83 -3.91 3.14
C ARG A 26 22.74 -4.96 3.01
N MET A 27 21.48 -4.59 3.21
CA MET A 27 20.36 -5.54 3.09
C MET A 27 20.17 -6.00 1.65
N ALA A 28 20.29 -5.09 0.67
CA ALA A 28 20.29 -5.43 -0.75
C ALA A 28 21.35 -6.49 -1.10
N GLN A 29 22.57 -6.35 -0.57
CA GLN A 29 23.64 -7.33 -0.79
C GLN A 29 23.32 -8.70 -0.18
N LEU A 30 22.72 -8.73 1.01
CA LEU A 30 22.37 -9.99 1.70
C LEU A 30 21.18 -10.70 1.04
N LEU A 31 20.22 -9.93 0.54
CA LEU A 31 19.01 -10.44 -0.10
C LEU A 31 19.25 -10.85 -1.56
N GLY A 32 20.26 -10.30 -2.23
CA GLY A 32 20.52 -10.58 -3.64
C GLY A 32 19.29 -10.29 -4.51
N ASP A 33 18.83 -11.30 -5.23
CA ASP A 33 17.64 -11.25 -6.10
C ASP A 33 16.38 -11.87 -5.46
N ASP A 34 16.34 -11.98 -4.12
CA ASP A 34 15.22 -12.59 -3.41
C ASP A 34 13.90 -11.82 -3.56
N LEU A 35 13.95 -10.53 -3.89
CA LEU A 35 12.80 -9.64 -3.92
C LEU A 35 12.50 -9.11 -5.33
N GLN A 36 11.21 -8.99 -5.64
CA GLN A 36 10.69 -8.38 -6.85
C GLN A 36 10.90 -6.86 -6.86
N TYR A 37 10.67 -6.20 -5.73
CA TYR A 37 10.97 -4.79 -5.50
C TYR A 37 11.13 -4.49 -4.00
N TYR A 38 11.68 -3.30 -3.72
CA TYR A 38 11.82 -2.76 -2.38
C TYR A 38 10.93 -1.52 -2.27
N GLU A 39 9.91 -1.56 -1.42
CA GLU A 39 9.05 -0.41 -1.14
C GLU A 39 9.68 0.42 -0.03
N ASP A 40 9.87 1.72 -0.28
CA ASP A 40 10.36 2.70 0.69
C ASP A 40 11.44 2.15 1.65
N PRO A 41 12.55 1.53 1.21
CA PRO A 41 13.57 1.01 2.13
C PRO A 41 14.22 2.13 2.96
N THR A 42 14.45 3.29 2.33
CA THR A 42 15.13 4.44 2.94
C THR A 42 14.31 5.72 2.74
N PRO A 43 14.38 6.71 3.64
CA PRO A 43 13.47 7.83 3.58
C PRO A 43 13.92 8.90 2.56
N GLY A 44 12.92 9.59 2.00
CA GLY A 44 13.12 10.79 1.18
C GLY A 44 13.52 10.51 -0.27
N LEU A 45 13.17 11.46 -1.15
CA LEU A 45 13.42 11.36 -2.59
C LEU A 45 14.92 11.19 -2.92
N ASP A 46 15.80 11.92 -2.23
CA ASP A 46 17.25 11.84 -2.46
C ASP A 46 17.82 10.48 -2.03
N GLY A 47 17.38 9.96 -0.88
CA GLY A 47 17.80 8.66 -0.37
C GLY A 47 17.40 7.52 -1.31
N MET A 48 16.15 7.54 -1.78
CA MET A 48 15.64 6.58 -2.77
C MET A 48 16.40 6.69 -4.11
N SER A 49 16.62 7.91 -4.62
CA SER A 49 17.40 8.15 -5.84
C SER A 49 18.83 7.62 -5.74
N GLU A 50 19.53 7.91 -4.63
CA GLU A 50 20.91 7.46 -4.42
C GLU A 50 20.99 5.94 -4.25
N LEU A 51 20.03 5.34 -3.54
CA LEU A 51 19.96 3.88 -3.40
C LEU A 51 19.78 3.20 -4.76
N HIS A 52 18.84 3.70 -5.58
CA HIS A 52 18.62 3.17 -6.92
C HIS A 52 19.88 3.32 -7.79
N LYS A 53 20.53 4.49 -7.80
CA LYS A 53 21.78 4.71 -8.55
C LYS A 53 22.90 3.75 -8.16
N ARG A 54 23.03 3.43 -6.87
CA ARG A 54 24.10 2.55 -6.36
C ARG A 54 23.85 1.08 -6.58
N THR A 55 22.60 0.66 -6.67
CA THR A 55 22.22 -0.76 -6.63
C THR A 55 21.51 -1.25 -7.88
N GLY A 56 20.88 -0.36 -8.66
CA GLY A 56 20.01 -0.69 -9.78
C GLY A 56 18.69 -1.36 -9.38
N LEU A 57 18.38 -1.46 -8.09
CA LEU A 57 17.16 -2.12 -7.60
C LEU A 57 15.90 -1.36 -8.01
N PRO A 58 14.79 -2.05 -8.35
CA PRO A 58 13.50 -1.41 -8.54
C PRO A 58 12.91 -1.00 -7.18
N LEU A 59 12.69 0.30 -7.02
CA LEU A 59 12.14 0.89 -5.80
C LEU A 59 10.68 1.30 -6.00
N ALA A 60 9.82 0.86 -5.09
CA ALA A 60 8.42 1.24 -5.01
C ALA A 60 8.21 2.30 -3.92
N THR A 61 7.11 3.05 -4.02
CA THR A 61 6.76 4.01 -2.96
C THR A 61 5.26 4.26 -2.82
N ASN A 62 4.84 4.47 -1.58
CA ASN A 62 3.65 5.22 -1.18
C ASN A 62 3.97 6.28 -0.11
N MET A 63 5.25 6.59 0.14
CA MET A 63 5.68 7.61 1.10
C MET A 63 6.28 8.87 0.45
N VAL A 64 7.11 8.72 -0.59
CA VAL A 64 7.83 9.86 -1.20
C VAL A 64 7.16 10.39 -2.47
N VAL A 65 6.20 9.64 -3.01
CA VAL A 65 5.28 10.08 -4.08
C VAL A 65 3.85 9.76 -3.67
N THR A 66 3.15 10.76 -3.13
CA THR A 66 1.78 10.69 -2.63
C THR A 66 0.87 11.75 -3.24
N ASP A 67 1.43 12.68 -4.01
CA ASP A 67 0.71 13.67 -4.80
C ASP A 67 1.41 13.95 -6.15
N PHE A 68 0.76 14.75 -7.00
CA PHE A 68 1.26 15.08 -8.33
C PHE A 68 2.50 16.01 -8.33
N ASP A 69 2.68 16.83 -7.28
CA ASP A 69 3.86 17.68 -7.14
C ASP A 69 5.10 16.85 -6.78
N GLU A 70 4.92 15.85 -5.91
CA GLU A 70 5.91 14.83 -5.56
C GLU A 70 6.25 13.96 -6.75
N PHE A 71 5.25 13.54 -7.53
CA PHE A 71 5.49 12.81 -8.78
C PHE A 71 6.45 13.59 -9.69
N ARG A 72 6.18 14.88 -9.92
CA ARG A 72 7.06 15.74 -10.73
C ARG A 72 8.48 15.80 -10.18
N ARG A 73 8.65 15.95 -8.86
CA ARG A 73 9.98 15.98 -8.22
C ARG A 73 10.71 14.64 -8.35
N SER A 74 9.99 13.53 -8.15
CA SER A 74 10.54 12.18 -8.24
C SER A 74 11.02 11.83 -9.65
N VAL A 75 10.24 12.18 -10.68
CA VAL A 75 10.64 12.02 -12.09
C VAL A 75 11.94 12.77 -12.38
N ALA A 76 12.09 14.00 -11.88
CA ALA A 76 13.32 14.78 -12.09
C ALA A 76 14.57 14.16 -11.43
N LEU A 77 14.39 13.45 -10.31
CA LEU A 77 15.47 12.82 -9.55
C LEU A 77 15.69 11.34 -9.89
N ASN A 78 14.77 10.72 -10.65
CA ASN A 78 14.65 9.27 -10.80
C ASN A 78 14.66 8.55 -9.45
N SER A 79 13.85 9.02 -8.50
CA SER A 79 13.86 8.52 -7.12
C SER A 79 13.24 7.13 -7.00
N VAL A 80 12.22 6.82 -7.79
CA VAL A 80 11.45 5.56 -7.69
C VAL A 80 11.15 5.03 -9.08
N GLN A 81 10.92 3.72 -9.17
CA GLN A 81 10.61 3.01 -10.41
C GLN A 81 9.17 2.50 -10.43
N ILE A 82 8.51 2.44 -9.28
CA ILE A 82 7.13 1.97 -9.11
C ILE A 82 6.39 2.93 -8.17
N VAL A 83 5.19 3.35 -8.56
CA VAL A 83 4.29 4.14 -7.70
C VAL A 83 3.12 3.26 -7.25
N LEU A 84 2.88 3.20 -5.93
CA LEU A 84 1.76 2.49 -5.35
C LEU A 84 0.62 3.49 -5.13
N ALA A 85 -0.32 3.49 -6.06
CA ALA A 85 -1.43 4.44 -6.05
C ALA A 85 -2.47 4.05 -5.00
N ASP A 86 -3.10 5.04 -4.38
CA ASP A 86 -4.15 4.83 -3.41
C ASP A 86 -5.23 5.91 -3.57
N HIS A 87 -6.40 5.49 -4.06
CA HIS A 87 -7.48 6.40 -4.40
C HIS A 87 -8.03 7.20 -3.19
N HIS A 88 -7.76 6.78 -1.94
CA HIS A 88 -8.22 7.50 -0.75
C HIS A 88 -7.55 8.86 -0.60
N TYR A 89 -6.26 8.98 -0.95
CA TYR A 89 -5.50 10.22 -0.80
C TYR A 89 -5.04 10.85 -2.12
N TRP A 90 -5.07 10.12 -3.23
CA TRP A 90 -4.76 10.66 -4.56
C TRP A 90 -5.90 11.45 -5.23
N GLY A 91 -7.07 11.57 -4.57
CA GLY A 91 -8.21 12.32 -5.12
C GLY A 91 -9.29 11.46 -5.77
N GLY A 92 -9.28 10.14 -5.54
CA GLY A 92 -10.29 9.22 -6.04
C GLY A 92 -9.92 8.52 -7.35
N LEU A 93 -10.92 7.88 -7.97
CA LEU A 93 -10.69 6.88 -9.02
C LEU A 93 -10.16 7.48 -10.33
N ARG A 94 -10.67 8.65 -10.74
CA ARG A 94 -10.23 9.30 -11.99
C ARG A 94 -8.81 9.85 -11.87
N ASP A 95 -8.48 10.42 -10.73
CA ASP A 95 -7.13 10.93 -10.48
C ASP A 95 -6.12 9.78 -10.37
N THR A 96 -6.55 8.63 -9.86
CA THR A 96 -5.78 7.38 -9.90
C THR A 96 -5.53 6.90 -11.35
N GLN A 97 -6.52 7.00 -12.25
CA GLN A 97 -6.30 6.71 -13.68
C GLN A 97 -5.33 7.70 -14.33
N ALA A 98 -5.43 8.99 -13.97
CA ALA A 98 -4.50 10.02 -14.45
C ALA A 98 -3.07 9.72 -13.99
N LEU A 99 -2.88 9.37 -12.71
CA LEU A 99 -1.60 8.93 -12.17
C LEU A 99 -1.07 7.70 -12.90
N ALA A 100 -1.90 6.67 -13.11
CA ALA A 100 -1.48 5.47 -13.83
C ALA A 100 -1.02 5.78 -15.26
N LYS A 101 -1.73 6.68 -15.96
CA LYS A 101 -1.33 7.13 -17.29
C LYS A 101 -0.04 7.96 -17.28
N MET A 102 0.18 8.75 -16.23
CA MET A 102 1.45 9.45 -16.03
C MET A 102 2.58 8.46 -15.78
N CYS A 103 2.38 7.43 -14.96
CA CYS A 103 3.37 6.37 -14.75
C CYS A 103 3.79 5.71 -16.08
N ASP A 104 2.82 5.31 -16.90
CA ASP A 104 3.06 4.80 -18.26
C ASP A 104 3.86 5.78 -19.13
N THR A 105 3.48 7.06 -19.12
CA THR A 105 4.15 8.12 -19.91
C THR A 105 5.61 8.33 -19.51
N PHE A 106 5.93 8.17 -18.23
CA PHE A 106 7.28 8.38 -17.69
C PHE A 106 8.06 7.07 -17.47
N GLY A 107 7.52 5.92 -17.89
CA GLY A 107 8.20 4.63 -17.77
C GLY A 107 8.31 4.10 -16.34
N LEU A 108 7.35 4.44 -15.48
CA LEU A 108 7.23 3.93 -14.12
C LEU A 108 6.18 2.84 -14.04
N GLY A 109 6.43 1.82 -13.22
CA GLY A 109 5.43 0.82 -12.88
C GLY A 109 4.34 1.40 -11.97
N VAL A 110 3.14 0.84 -12.01
CA VAL A 110 2.05 1.20 -11.10
C VAL A 110 1.35 -0.02 -10.52
N SER A 111 1.00 0.08 -9.23
CA SER A 111 0.10 -0.83 -8.52
C SER A 111 -0.93 -0.03 -7.74
N MET A 112 -1.82 -0.73 -7.03
CA MET A 112 -2.79 -0.11 -6.11
C MET A 112 -2.53 -0.58 -4.68
N HIS A 113 -2.80 0.31 -3.73
CA HIS A 113 -2.69 0.08 -2.30
C HIS A 113 -3.96 0.53 -1.59
N SER A 114 -4.30 -0.18 -0.51
CA SER A 114 -5.17 0.33 0.54
C SER A 114 -4.88 -0.36 1.86
N ASN A 115 -4.77 0.43 2.94
CA ASN A 115 -4.58 -0.07 4.30
C ASN A 115 -5.86 0.06 5.13
N SER A 116 -6.03 -0.85 6.09
CA SER A 116 -7.07 -0.81 7.16
C SER A 116 -8.45 -0.37 6.67
N HIS A 117 -8.97 -1.11 5.68
CA HIS A 117 -10.18 -0.74 4.94
C HIS A 117 -11.22 -1.88 4.94
N LEU A 118 -12.45 -1.54 4.57
CA LEU A 118 -13.57 -2.48 4.41
C LEU A 118 -13.89 -2.76 2.92
N GLY A 119 -14.98 -3.47 2.64
CA GLY A 119 -15.33 -3.96 1.30
C GLY A 119 -15.67 -2.85 0.31
N ILE A 120 -16.15 -1.70 0.78
CA ILE A 120 -16.41 -0.52 -0.07
C ILE A 120 -15.11 -0.06 -0.74
N SER A 121 -14.07 0.17 0.07
CA SER A 121 -12.74 0.54 -0.44
C SER A 121 -12.11 -0.56 -1.28
N LEU A 122 -12.30 -1.83 -0.91
CA LEU A 122 -11.78 -2.97 -1.69
C LEU A 122 -12.36 -2.96 -3.11
N MET A 123 -13.69 -2.80 -3.25
CA MET A 123 -14.32 -2.75 -4.56
C MET A 123 -13.99 -1.47 -5.32
N ALA A 124 -13.93 -0.31 -4.66
CA ALA A 124 -13.53 0.94 -5.30
C ALA A 124 -12.11 0.82 -5.90
N MET A 125 -11.17 0.30 -5.12
CA MET A 125 -9.81 -0.01 -5.57
C MET A 125 -9.80 -1.04 -6.70
N ALA A 126 -10.51 -2.15 -6.57
CA ALA A 126 -10.55 -3.21 -7.58
C ALA A 126 -11.13 -2.71 -8.92
N HIS A 127 -12.18 -1.88 -8.88
CA HIS A 127 -12.79 -1.31 -10.08
C HIS A 127 -11.83 -0.35 -10.81
N VAL A 128 -11.09 0.52 -10.09
CA VAL A 128 -10.10 1.37 -10.76
C VAL A 128 -8.90 0.57 -11.25
N ALA A 129 -8.42 -0.41 -10.48
CA ALA A 129 -7.36 -1.33 -10.90
C ALA A 129 -7.72 -2.04 -12.20
N ALA A 130 -8.94 -2.58 -12.31
CA ALA A 130 -9.44 -3.24 -13.52
C ALA A 130 -9.60 -2.31 -14.74
N SER A 131 -9.63 -0.99 -14.53
CA SER A 131 -9.72 0.01 -15.60
C SER A 131 -8.37 0.52 -16.09
N VAL A 132 -7.27 0.22 -15.38
CA VAL A 132 -5.92 0.68 -15.66
C VAL A 132 -5.20 -0.37 -16.53
N PRO A 133 -4.86 -0.09 -17.80
CA PRO A 133 -4.24 -1.08 -18.68
C PRO A 133 -2.83 -1.51 -18.26
N ASN A 134 -2.08 -0.61 -17.61
CA ASN A 134 -0.72 -0.80 -17.15
C ASN A 134 -0.66 -1.16 -15.65
N LEU A 135 -1.57 -2.02 -15.16
CA LEU A 135 -1.45 -2.54 -13.80
C LEU A 135 -0.33 -3.59 -13.75
N ASP A 136 0.86 -3.20 -13.30
CA ASP A 136 2.08 -3.99 -13.46
C ASP A 136 2.27 -5.06 -12.38
N TYR A 137 1.62 -4.88 -11.21
CA TYR A 137 1.79 -5.72 -10.03
C TYR A 137 0.45 -6.00 -9.33
N ALA A 138 0.39 -7.13 -8.61
CA ALA A 138 -0.70 -7.39 -7.67
C ALA A 138 -0.82 -6.26 -6.63
N CYS A 139 -2.06 -5.85 -6.37
CA CYS A 139 -2.39 -4.77 -5.44
C CYS A 139 -2.30 -5.22 -3.97
N ASP A 140 -2.09 -4.27 -3.07
CA ASP A 140 -2.03 -4.50 -1.64
C ASP A 140 -3.39 -4.34 -0.96
N THR A 141 -3.70 -5.22 -0.01
CA THR A 141 -4.93 -5.14 0.77
C THR A 141 -4.74 -5.67 2.19
N HIS A 142 -5.36 -4.98 3.15
CA HIS A 142 -5.47 -5.44 4.54
C HIS A 142 -6.71 -6.28 4.81
N TYR A 143 -7.50 -6.62 3.79
CA TYR A 143 -8.76 -7.34 3.95
C TYR A 143 -8.65 -8.70 4.66
N PRO A 144 -7.55 -9.48 4.53
CA PRO A 144 -7.35 -10.69 5.32
C PRO A 144 -7.34 -10.46 6.84
N TRP A 145 -6.96 -9.27 7.30
CA TRP A 145 -6.88 -8.92 8.73
C TRP A 145 -8.20 -8.42 9.32
N GLN A 146 -9.22 -8.14 8.50
CA GLN A 146 -10.53 -7.74 9.01
C GLN A 146 -11.27 -8.96 9.58
N GLU A 147 -11.88 -8.80 10.75
CA GLU A 147 -12.64 -9.88 11.37
C GLU A 147 -13.89 -10.23 10.55
N ALA A 148 -14.30 -11.49 10.62
CA ALA A 148 -15.39 -12.00 9.77
C ALA A 148 -16.76 -11.35 10.07
N ASP A 149 -16.98 -10.88 11.30
CA ASP A 149 -18.22 -10.24 11.77
C ASP A 149 -18.17 -8.71 11.84
N GLU A 150 -17.10 -8.11 11.29
CA GLU A 150 -16.87 -6.65 11.26
C GLU A 150 -16.92 -6.09 9.82
N GLU A 151 -17.98 -6.40 9.08
CA GLU A 151 -18.29 -5.74 7.80
C GLU A 151 -19.60 -4.94 7.88
N VAL A 152 -19.70 -3.86 7.09
CA VAL A 152 -20.86 -2.96 6.92
C VAL A 152 -21.69 -3.23 5.67
N ILE A 153 -21.32 -4.22 4.87
CA ILE A 153 -22.07 -4.62 3.66
C ILE A 153 -22.86 -5.91 3.90
N LYS A 154 -23.99 -6.05 3.20
CA LYS A 154 -24.77 -7.29 3.25
C LYS A 154 -23.95 -8.47 2.72
N GLY A 155 -24.06 -9.60 3.42
CA GLY A 155 -23.34 -10.84 3.09
C GLY A 155 -21.97 -10.98 3.75
N GLY A 156 -21.50 -9.97 4.49
CA GLY A 156 -20.22 -10.00 5.19
C GLY A 156 -19.03 -9.82 4.25
N LYS A 157 -17.87 -10.39 4.62
CA LYS A 157 -16.62 -10.22 3.87
C LYS A 157 -16.73 -10.70 2.42
N LEU A 158 -16.21 -9.88 1.51
CA LEU A 158 -16.09 -10.20 0.08
C LEU A 158 -15.13 -11.36 -0.17
N PRO A 159 -15.43 -12.21 -1.18
CA PRO A 159 -14.56 -13.32 -1.54
C PRO A 159 -13.30 -12.84 -2.25
N ILE A 160 -12.15 -13.39 -1.86
CA ILE A 160 -10.88 -13.34 -2.61
C ILE A 160 -10.57 -14.77 -3.02
N VAL A 161 -10.68 -15.08 -4.30
CA VAL A 161 -10.51 -16.42 -4.86
C VAL A 161 -9.29 -16.40 -5.79
N ASP A 162 -8.38 -17.36 -5.61
CA ASP A 162 -7.11 -17.44 -6.35
C ASP A 162 -6.28 -16.14 -6.28
N GLY A 163 -6.40 -15.40 -5.17
CA GLY A 163 -5.72 -14.12 -4.97
C GLY A 163 -6.36 -12.94 -5.70
N CYS A 164 -7.58 -13.08 -6.24
CA CYS A 164 -8.26 -12.06 -7.03
C CYS A 164 -9.62 -11.65 -6.47
N VAL A 165 -9.98 -10.39 -6.71
CA VAL A 165 -11.33 -9.84 -6.52
C VAL A 165 -12.04 -9.80 -7.89
N SER A 166 -13.25 -10.35 -7.96
CA SER A 166 -14.00 -10.41 -9.23
C SER A 166 -14.75 -9.12 -9.52
N ILE A 167 -14.55 -8.54 -10.71
CA ILE A 167 -15.39 -7.47 -11.24
C ILE A 167 -16.58 -8.08 -11.99
N THR A 168 -17.79 -7.83 -11.50
CA THR A 168 -19.01 -8.44 -12.04
C THR A 168 -19.80 -7.48 -12.93
N ARG A 169 -20.99 -7.91 -13.37
CA ARG A 169 -21.95 -7.08 -14.10
C ARG A 169 -22.92 -6.32 -13.19
N ALA A 170 -22.79 -6.43 -11.87
CA ALA A 170 -23.63 -5.70 -10.93
C ALA A 170 -23.45 -4.17 -11.10
N PRO A 171 -24.51 -3.36 -10.94
CA PRO A 171 -24.40 -1.90 -11.04
C PRO A 171 -23.52 -1.29 -9.95
N GLY A 172 -22.79 -0.23 -10.28
CA GLY A 172 -21.92 0.47 -9.32
C GLY A 172 -20.81 -0.43 -8.79
N LEU A 173 -20.61 -0.42 -7.46
CA LEU A 173 -19.68 -1.34 -6.78
C LEU A 173 -20.27 -2.74 -6.56
N GLY A 174 -21.56 -2.95 -6.85
CA GLY A 174 -22.26 -4.20 -6.55
C GLY A 174 -22.44 -4.48 -5.05
N LEU A 175 -22.45 -3.44 -4.22
CA LEU A 175 -22.56 -3.53 -2.76
C LEU A 175 -23.84 -2.86 -2.25
N GLU A 176 -24.39 -3.41 -1.17
CA GLU A 176 -25.47 -2.82 -0.39
C GLU A 176 -25.05 -2.72 1.07
N LEU A 177 -25.39 -1.61 1.74
CA LEU A 177 -25.14 -1.46 3.17
C LEU A 177 -26.03 -2.39 3.99
N ASP A 178 -25.42 -2.97 5.03
CA ASP A 178 -26.09 -3.56 6.17
C ASP A 178 -26.15 -2.51 7.29
N TYR A 179 -27.34 -1.93 7.50
CA TYR A 179 -27.52 -0.84 8.46
C TYR A 179 -27.42 -1.30 9.92
N ASP A 180 -27.69 -2.57 10.21
CA ASP A 180 -27.57 -3.12 11.56
C ASP A 180 -26.08 -3.26 11.92
N GLN A 181 -25.28 -3.80 11.01
CA GLN A 181 -23.84 -3.88 11.16
C GLN A 181 -23.17 -2.49 11.19
N LEU A 182 -23.62 -1.57 10.34
CA LEU A 182 -23.15 -0.18 10.38
C LEU A 182 -23.44 0.46 11.75
N GLY A 183 -24.64 0.24 12.30
CA GLY A 183 -25.00 0.69 13.65
C GLY A 183 -24.10 0.09 14.73
N LYS A 184 -23.88 -1.23 14.69
CA LYS A 184 -22.98 -1.95 15.61
C LYS A 184 -21.56 -1.36 15.61
N LEU A 185 -20.96 -1.18 14.43
CA LEU A 185 -19.58 -0.66 14.32
C LEU A 185 -19.50 0.84 14.65
N ASN A 186 -20.58 1.60 14.43
CA ASN A 186 -20.66 2.97 14.90
C ASN A 186 -20.71 3.05 16.44
N ASP A 187 -21.47 2.18 17.10
CA ASP A 187 -21.50 2.09 18.57
C ASP A 187 -20.13 1.67 19.14
N GLN A 188 -19.42 0.78 18.46
CA GLN A 188 -18.03 0.44 18.77
C GLN A 188 -17.09 1.64 18.62
N TYR A 189 -17.21 2.43 17.55
CA TYR A 189 -16.46 3.68 17.40
C TYR A 189 -16.71 4.65 18.56
N HIS A 190 -17.97 4.81 18.98
CA HIS A 190 -18.29 5.69 20.11
C HIS A 190 -17.70 5.20 21.43
N SER A 191 -17.70 3.90 21.67
CA SER A 191 -17.27 3.28 22.93
C SER A 191 -15.76 2.96 23.02
N CYS A 192 -15.04 2.80 21.91
CA CYS A 192 -13.64 2.35 21.92
C CYS A 192 -12.63 3.37 22.48
N GLY A 193 -13.02 4.65 22.63
CA GLY A 193 -12.16 5.71 23.14
C GLY A 193 -11.02 6.15 22.20
N ILE A 194 -11.02 5.69 20.95
CA ILE A 194 -10.03 6.06 19.93
C ILE A 194 -10.66 7.08 18.98
N ARG A 195 -9.97 8.21 18.75
CA ARG A 195 -10.43 9.29 17.84
C ARG A 195 -9.41 9.66 16.76
N GLN A 196 -8.16 9.26 16.96
CA GLN A 196 -7.08 9.38 15.99
C GLN A 196 -6.15 8.18 16.19
N ARG A 197 -5.66 7.61 15.09
CA ARG A 197 -4.66 6.54 15.12
C ARG A 197 -3.35 7.08 15.72
N ASP A 198 -2.77 6.34 16.66
CA ASP A 198 -1.47 6.66 17.25
C ASP A 198 -0.73 5.38 17.66
N ASP A 199 -0.01 4.81 16.70
CA ASP A 199 0.76 3.58 16.88
C ASP A 199 1.96 3.80 17.82
N VAL A 200 2.47 5.03 17.91
CA VAL A 200 3.60 5.39 18.78
C VAL A 200 3.17 5.34 20.24
N LYS A 201 2.04 5.98 20.58
CA LYS A 201 1.47 5.94 21.93
C LYS A 201 0.99 4.54 22.30
N GLN A 202 0.50 3.76 21.34
CA GLN A 202 0.19 2.36 21.57
C GLN A 202 1.45 1.55 21.92
N MET A 203 2.58 1.78 21.22
CA MET A 203 3.86 1.14 21.54
C MET A 203 4.41 1.56 22.91
N GLN A 204 4.21 2.81 23.31
CA GLN A 204 4.65 3.32 24.63
C GLN A 204 4.01 2.60 25.81
N LYS A 205 2.88 1.90 25.62
CA LYS A 205 2.30 1.03 26.66
C LYS A 205 3.19 -0.19 26.98
N TYR A 206 4.03 -0.60 26.04
CA TYR A 206 4.91 -1.77 26.16
C TYR A 206 6.37 -1.36 26.32
N THR A 207 6.78 -0.26 25.68
CA THR A 207 8.13 0.30 25.76
C THR A 207 8.01 1.79 26.09
N PRO A 208 7.98 2.18 27.39
CA PRO A 208 7.68 3.55 27.80
C PRO A 208 8.56 4.64 27.16
N ASP A 209 9.82 4.33 26.89
CA ASP A 209 10.78 5.25 26.25
C ASP A 209 10.73 5.25 24.71
N TRP A 210 9.73 4.59 24.11
CA TRP A 210 9.60 4.51 22.65
C TRP A 210 9.39 5.88 22.01
N LYS A 211 10.10 6.12 20.90
CA LYS A 211 10.02 7.33 20.07
C LYS A 211 9.86 6.98 18.60
N ALA A 212 9.21 7.84 17.83
CA ALA A 212 9.08 7.71 16.37
C ALA A 212 10.38 8.10 15.65
N VAL A 213 11.45 7.32 15.84
CA VAL A 213 12.72 7.51 15.14
C VAL A 213 12.60 6.96 13.72
N LYS A 214 12.96 7.77 12.71
CA LYS A 214 13.02 7.37 11.30
C LYS A 214 14.21 8.08 10.61
N PRO A 215 15.17 7.34 10.02
CA PRO A 215 15.31 5.88 10.07
C PRO A 215 15.84 5.41 11.44
N ARG A 216 15.34 4.28 11.93
CA ARG A 216 15.81 3.66 13.17
C ARG A 216 17.03 2.76 12.96
N TYR A 217 17.18 2.17 11.77
CA TYR A 217 18.14 1.09 11.50
C TYR A 217 19.15 1.43 10.38
#